data_AF-A0A7S2NDA8-F1
#
_entry.id   AF-A0A7S2NDA8-F1
#
_cell.length_a   1.000
_cell.length_b   1.000
_cell.length_c   1.000
_cell.angle_alpha   90.00
_cell.angle_beta   90.00
_cell.angle_gamma   90.00
#
_symmetry.space_group_name_H-M   'P 1'
#
loop_
_entity.id
_entity.type
_entity.pdbx_description
1 polymer ?
#
loop_
_entity_poly.entity_id
_entity_poly.type
_entity_poly.pdbx_seq_one_letter_code
_entity_poly.pdbx_strand_id
1 'polypeptide(L)'
;RVGTPQARERQRRRLEDWFLAVHLLLNWDDQTSISAEDMEKCLKRFLSDDARTKFRITPRLTSEIFLRGILRTLWDIDRLLRAVNPAEDLKRFTSESPLVLSILRVMTYEFMWQPSGTVRMAHQSAADLMEKCDLVGKADREWITSAVARLRTAFEKTHQDWDTRRRAREERKLAEKAAAGDAADEGKAGGARRGSQAHIGRR
;
A
#
# COMPACT_ATOMS: atom_id res chain seq x y z
N ARG A 1 9.88 1.17 26.26
CA ARG A 1 10.55 2.44 25.87
C ARG A 1 9.48 3.50 25.68
N VAL A 2 9.51 4.57 26.46
CA VAL A 2 8.58 5.70 26.34
C VAL A 2 8.95 6.50 25.09
N GLY A 3 8.09 6.51 24.07
CA GLY A 3 8.30 7.31 22.86
C GLY A 3 8.32 8.80 23.16
N THR A 4 9.03 9.58 22.32
CA THR A 4 9.06 11.04 22.46
C THR A 4 7.65 11.63 22.34
N PRO A 5 7.37 12.80 22.96
CA PRO A 5 6.06 13.45 22.86
C PRO A 5 5.57 13.61 21.40
N GLN A 6 6.48 13.94 20.49
CA GLN A 6 6.17 14.05 19.06
C GLN A 6 5.81 12.71 18.40
N ALA A 7 6.43 11.59 18.82
CA ALA A 7 6.08 10.27 18.29
C ALA A 7 4.70 9.83 18.78
N ARG A 8 4.39 10.11 20.05
CA ARG A 8 3.06 9.85 20.64
C ARG A 8 1.97 10.64 19.94
N GLU A 9 2.20 11.93 19.70
CA GLU A 9 1.24 12.77 18.99
C GLU A 9 1.02 12.31 17.54
N ARG A 10 2.10 11.94 16.83
CA ARG A 10 1.97 11.35 15.48
C ARG A 10 1.14 10.06 15.48
N GLN A 11 1.37 9.17 16.45
CA GLN A 11 0.60 7.94 16.58
C GLN A 11 -0.87 8.24 16.90
N ARG A 12 -1.16 9.16 17.83
CA ARG A 12 -2.53 9.58 18.17
C ARG A 12 -3.26 10.09 16.94
N ARG A 13 -2.63 10.99 16.19
CA ARG A 13 -3.18 11.58 14.97
C ARG A 13 -3.46 10.56 13.88
N ARG A 14 -2.59 9.57 13.73
CA ARG A 14 -2.76 8.48 12.77
C ARG A 14 -3.90 7.54 13.18
N LEU A 15 -4.00 7.23 14.48
CA LEU A 15 -5.11 6.44 15.02
C LEU A 15 -6.46 7.15 14.86
N GLU A 16 -6.51 8.48 15.00
CA GLU A 16 -7.69 9.28 14.68
C GLU A 16 -8.07 9.18 13.19
N ASP A 17 -7.09 9.28 12.28
CA ASP A 17 -7.33 9.15 10.83
C ASP A 17 -7.85 7.75 10.47
N TRP A 18 -7.31 6.68 11.10
CA TRP A 18 -7.81 5.31 10.95
C TRP A 18 -9.22 5.12 11.49
N PHE A 19 -9.49 5.65 12.68
CA PHE A 19 -10.81 5.59 13.30
C PHE A 19 -11.87 6.27 12.44
N LEU A 20 -11.55 7.46 11.90
CA LEU A 20 -12.43 8.14 10.95
C LEU A 20 -12.64 7.32 9.68
N ALA A 21 -11.61 6.65 9.17
CA ALA A 21 -11.76 5.79 7.98
C ALA A 21 -12.66 4.60 8.23
N VAL A 22 -12.56 3.94 9.39
CA VAL A 22 -13.48 2.85 9.76
C VAL A 22 -14.93 3.34 9.72
N HIS A 23 -15.23 4.48 10.33
CA HIS A 23 -16.59 5.01 10.35
C HIS A 23 -17.07 5.53 9.00
N LEU A 24 -16.18 6.09 8.19
CA LEU A 24 -16.50 6.46 6.81
C LEU A 24 -16.90 5.22 5.99
N LEU A 25 -16.16 4.12 6.14
CA LEU A 25 -16.44 2.87 5.42
C LEU A 25 -17.75 2.23 5.85
N LEU A 26 -18.05 2.23 7.15
CA LEU A 26 -19.35 1.78 7.66
C LEU A 26 -20.52 2.54 7.02
N ASN A 27 -20.39 3.86 6.86
CA ASN A 27 -21.41 4.68 6.19
C ASN A 27 -21.41 4.53 4.65
N TRP A 28 -20.30 4.08 4.08
CA TRP A 28 -20.13 3.94 2.63
C TRP A 28 -20.71 2.62 2.14
N ASP A 29 -20.51 1.53 2.88
CA ASP A 29 -20.98 0.18 2.50
C ASP A 29 -22.51 0.09 2.38
N ASP A 30 -23.23 1.02 3.01
CA ASP A 30 -24.69 1.13 2.90
C ASP A 30 -25.16 1.76 1.57
N GLN A 31 -24.26 2.26 0.72
CA GLN A 31 -24.63 2.95 -0.52
C GLN A 31 -24.78 1.99 -1.71
N THR A 32 -25.82 2.22 -2.50
CA THR A 32 -26.17 1.42 -3.68
C THR A 32 -25.57 1.96 -4.99
N SER A 33 -25.09 3.21 -5.03
CA SER A 33 -24.43 3.82 -6.19
C SER A 33 -22.97 4.19 -5.90
N ILE A 34 -22.08 3.87 -6.84
CA ILE A 34 -20.62 3.99 -6.70
C ILE A 34 -20.10 4.96 -7.79
N SER A 35 -20.57 6.20 -7.79
CA SER A 35 -19.99 7.23 -8.66
C SER A 35 -18.91 8.02 -7.92
N ALA A 36 -17.94 8.57 -8.66
CA ALA A 36 -16.90 9.42 -8.07
C ALA A 36 -17.50 10.69 -7.41
N GLU A 37 -18.62 11.18 -7.94
CA GLU A 37 -19.34 12.31 -7.37
C GLU A 37 -20.00 11.94 -6.04
N ASP A 38 -20.65 10.77 -5.96
CA ASP A 38 -21.26 10.27 -4.73
C ASP A 38 -20.21 10.02 -3.65
N MET A 39 -19.05 9.50 -4.03
CA MET A 39 -17.89 9.34 -3.15
C MET A 39 -17.44 10.68 -2.55
N GLU A 40 -17.27 11.73 -3.35
CA GLU A 40 -16.87 13.05 -2.85
C GLU A 40 -17.99 13.72 -2.03
N LYS A 41 -19.26 13.52 -2.39
CA LYS A 41 -20.42 13.99 -1.59
C LYS A 41 -20.45 13.32 -0.22
N CYS A 42 -20.28 12.00 -0.18
CA CYS A 42 -20.24 11.21 1.05
C CYS A 42 -19.08 11.67 1.95
N LEU A 43 -17.88 11.79 1.39
CA LEU A 43 -16.70 12.25 2.13
C LEU A 43 -16.91 13.66 2.70
N LYS A 44 -17.41 14.60 1.89
CA LYS A 44 -17.67 15.98 2.35
C LYS A 44 -18.67 16.01 3.51
N ARG A 45 -19.80 15.31 3.37
CA ARG A 45 -20.82 15.19 4.42
C ARG A 45 -20.25 14.58 5.69
N PHE A 46 -19.50 13.48 5.56
CA PHE A 46 -18.87 12.82 6.69
C PHE A 46 -17.89 13.74 7.45
N LEU A 47 -17.09 14.52 6.72
CA LEU A 47 -16.11 15.43 7.31
C LEU A 47 -16.76 16.65 7.99
N SER A 48 -17.85 17.17 7.43
CA SER A 48 -18.58 18.31 8.01
C SER A 48 -19.39 17.90 9.23
N ASP A 49 -20.10 16.78 9.11
CA ASP A 49 -21.14 16.39 10.05
C ASP A 49 -20.56 15.41 11.06
N ASP A 50 -20.25 14.18 10.64
CA ASP A 50 -19.90 13.08 11.54
C ASP A 50 -18.56 13.30 12.25
N ALA A 51 -17.50 13.61 11.52
CA ALA A 51 -16.15 13.72 12.08
C ALA A 51 -16.08 14.76 13.21
N ARG A 52 -16.66 15.95 12.97
CA ARG A 52 -16.62 17.07 13.91
C ARG A 52 -17.66 16.95 15.01
N THR A 53 -18.90 16.60 14.69
CA THR A 53 -20.00 16.65 15.66
C THR A 53 -20.12 15.36 16.45
N LYS A 54 -20.11 14.21 15.78
CA LYS A 54 -20.29 12.89 16.39
C LYS A 54 -19.00 12.40 17.05
N PHE A 55 -17.88 12.47 16.33
CA PHE A 55 -16.60 11.92 16.79
C PHE A 55 -15.69 12.94 17.47
N ARG A 56 -16.03 14.23 17.39
CA ARG A 56 -15.25 15.35 17.98
C ARG A 56 -13.79 15.37 17.53
N ILE A 57 -13.51 14.90 16.32
CA ILE A 57 -12.19 14.95 15.68
C ILE A 57 -12.24 16.06 14.63
N THR A 58 -11.30 16.99 14.67
CA THR A 58 -11.17 18.03 13.63
C THR A 58 -10.32 17.47 12.49
N PRO A 59 -10.90 17.17 11.30
CA PRO A 59 -10.13 16.61 10.21
C PRO A 59 -9.12 17.63 9.68
N ARG A 60 -7.92 17.14 9.37
CA ARG A 60 -6.88 17.93 8.69
C ARG A 60 -6.91 17.66 7.20
N LEU A 61 -6.19 18.47 6.42
CA LEU A 61 -5.93 18.20 5.01
C LEU A 61 -5.34 16.79 4.80
N THR A 62 -4.43 16.35 5.67
CA THR A 62 -3.86 14.99 5.59
C THR A 62 -4.90 13.90 5.84
N SER A 63 -5.82 14.14 6.78
CA SER A 63 -6.93 13.21 7.08
C SER A 63 -7.85 13.09 5.87
N GLU A 64 -8.20 14.21 5.24
CA GLU A 64 -9.01 14.21 4.02
C GLU A 64 -8.32 13.47 2.87
N ILE A 65 -7.03 13.72 2.63
CA ILE A 65 -6.24 13.01 1.61
C ILE A 65 -6.24 11.50 1.89
N PHE A 66 -6.04 11.11 3.15
CA PHE A 66 -6.07 9.70 3.58
C PHE A 66 -7.45 9.06 3.32
N LEU A 67 -8.53 9.70 3.76
CA LEU A 67 -9.90 9.22 3.63
C LEU A 67 -10.37 9.16 2.16
N ARG A 68 -9.94 10.11 1.35
CA ARG A 68 -10.17 10.08 -0.10
C ARG A 68 -9.39 8.94 -0.77
N GLY A 69 -8.14 8.74 -0.35
CA GLY A 69 -7.28 7.68 -0.86
C GLY A 69 -7.87 6.29 -0.61
N ILE A 70 -8.34 6.02 0.61
CA ILE A 70 -8.95 4.73 0.93
C ILE A 70 -10.18 4.46 0.06
N LEU A 71 -11.11 5.42 -0.08
CA LEU A 71 -12.30 5.27 -0.93
C LEU A 71 -11.95 4.96 -2.40
N ARG A 72 -10.96 5.67 -2.97
CA ARG A 72 -10.54 5.47 -4.37
C ARG A 72 -9.90 4.11 -4.63
N THR A 73 -9.29 3.52 -3.61
CA THR A 73 -8.59 2.24 -3.71
C THR A 73 -9.37 1.06 -3.13
N LEU A 74 -10.65 1.25 -2.77
CA LEU A 74 -11.45 0.22 -2.10
C LEU A 74 -11.46 -1.12 -2.84
N TRP A 75 -11.57 -1.09 -4.16
CA TRP A 75 -11.58 -2.30 -4.96
C TRP A 75 -10.25 -3.08 -4.85
N ASP A 76 -9.12 -2.39 -4.90
CA ASP A 76 -7.79 -3.00 -4.74
C ASP A 76 -7.60 -3.55 -3.33
N ILE A 77 -8.05 -2.81 -2.32
CA ILE A 77 -8.04 -3.24 -0.92
C ILE A 77 -8.81 -4.57 -0.77
N ASP A 78 -10.04 -4.64 -1.27
CA ASP A 78 -10.88 -5.83 -1.16
C ASP A 78 -10.32 -7.01 -1.95
N ARG A 79 -9.68 -6.73 -3.09
CA ARG A 79 -8.98 -7.76 -3.87
C ARG A 79 -7.79 -8.32 -3.09
N LEU A 80 -6.98 -7.47 -2.46
CA LEU A 80 -5.82 -7.90 -1.67
C LEU A 80 -6.24 -8.67 -0.41
N LEU A 81 -7.31 -8.22 0.27
CA LEU A 81 -7.89 -8.93 1.41
C LEU A 81 -8.27 -10.37 1.06
N ARG A 82 -8.99 -10.56 -0.05
CA ARG A 82 -9.41 -11.87 -0.55
C ARG A 82 -8.25 -12.72 -1.06
N ALA A 83 -7.20 -12.10 -1.59
CA ALA A 83 -6.02 -12.84 -2.08
C ALA A 83 -5.18 -13.45 -0.94
N VAL A 84 -5.18 -12.81 0.24
CA VAL A 84 -4.30 -13.20 1.35
C VAL A 84 -5.03 -13.96 2.46
N ASN A 85 -6.35 -13.80 2.58
CA ASN A 85 -7.13 -14.45 3.63
C ASN A 85 -8.05 -15.55 3.06
N PRO A 86 -8.31 -16.64 3.81
CA PRO A 86 -9.24 -17.68 3.38
C PRO A 86 -10.63 -17.10 3.09
N ALA A 87 -11.18 -17.40 1.91
CA ALA A 87 -12.41 -16.78 1.44
C ALA A 87 -13.63 -17.07 2.34
N GLU A 88 -13.77 -18.31 2.82
CA GLU A 88 -14.89 -18.72 3.69
C GLU A 88 -14.83 -18.01 5.06
N ASP A 89 -13.64 -17.96 5.68
CA ASP A 89 -13.46 -17.26 6.95
C ASP A 89 -13.69 -15.75 6.77
N LEU A 90 -13.12 -15.15 5.72
CA LEU A 90 -13.33 -13.74 5.41
C LEU A 90 -14.82 -13.43 5.27
N LYS A 91 -15.56 -14.25 4.53
CA LYS A 91 -17.01 -14.08 4.38
C LYS A 91 -17.71 -14.19 5.73
N ARG A 92 -17.44 -15.23 6.51
CA ARG A 92 -18.08 -15.47 7.82
C ARG A 92 -17.93 -14.27 8.76
N PHE A 93 -16.70 -13.80 8.98
CA PHE A 93 -16.44 -12.73 9.94
C PHE A 93 -16.91 -11.35 9.44
N THR A 94 -16.97 -11.13 8.12
CA THR A 94 -17.39 -9.83 7.56
C THR A 94 -18.88 -9.73 7.32
N SER A 95 -19.59 -10.84 7.10
CA SER A 95 -21.05 -10.83 6.97
C SER A 95 -21.76 -10.56 8.29
N GLU A 96 -21.16 -10.96 9.41
CA GLU A 96 -21.72 -10.76 10.75
C GLU A 96 -21.37 -9.39 11.34
N SER A 97 -20.25 -8.79 10.91
CA SER A 97 -19.75 -7.53 11.45
C SER A 97 -19.11 -6.65 10.36
N PRO A 98 -19.82 -5.63 9.84
CA PRO A 98 -19.27 -4.65 8.91
C PRO A 98 -18.05 -3.89 9.50
N LEU A 99 -17.98 -3.79 10.83
CA LEU A 99 -16.86 -3.19 11.54
C LEU A 99 -15.56 -3.97 11.32
N VAL A 100 -15.62 -5.30 11.33
CA VAL A 100 -14.47 -6.17 11.07
C VAL A 100 -13.91 -5.91 9.68
N LEU A 101 -14.77 -5.86 8.66
CA LEU A 101 -14.36 -5.55 7.29
C LEU A 101 -13.72 -4.16 7.18
N SER A 102 -14.34 -3.15 7.79
CA SER A 102 -13.85 -1.79 7.78
C SER A 102 -12.46 -1.65 8.43
N ILE A 103 -12.22 -2.32 9.56
CA ILE A 103 -10.90 -2.37 10.22
C ILE A 103 -9.88 -3.03 9.30
N LEU A 104 -10.22 -4.18 8.70
CA LEU A 104 -9.32 -4.88 7.78
C LEU A 104 -8.97 -4.07 6.54
N ARG A 105 -9.94 -3.32 5.99
CA ARG A 105 -9.72 -2.41 4.86
C ARG A 105 -8.73 -1.30 5.20
N VAL A 106 -8.91 -0.66 6.36
CA VAL A 106 -7.98 0.38 6.85
C VAL A 106 -6.58 -0.18 7.04
N MET A 107 -6.45 -1.34 7.69
CA MET A 107 -5.13 -1.97 7.91
C MET A 107 -4.46 -2.38 6.59
N THR A 108 -5.23 -2.88 5.63
CA THR A 108 -4.72 -3.25 4.30
C THR A 108 -4.25 -2.03 3.53
N TYR A 109 -5.04 -0.96 3.51
CA TYR A 109 -4.65 0.31 2.90
C TYR A 109 -3.34 0.82 3.51
N GLU A 110 -3.21 0.79 4.83
CA GLU A 110 -1.98 1.20 5.48
C GLU A 110 -0.76 0.39 5.02
N PHE A 111 -0.89 -0.93 4.88
CA PHE A 111 0.22 -1.79 4.46
C PHE A 111 0.63 -1.57 2.99
N MET A 112 -0.28 -1.11 2.13
CA MET A 112 0.05 -0.74 0.74
C MET A 112 1.07 0.41 0.69
N TRP A 113 1.04 1.31 1.68
CA TRP A 113 1.89 2.50 1.72
C TRP A 113 3.03 2.40 2.73
N GLN A 114 3.03 1.35 3.57
CA GLN A 114 4.07 1.07 4.54
C GLN A 114 4.84 -0.20 4.15
N PRO A 115 5.80 -0.10 3.22
CA PRO A 115 6.57 -1.27 2.75
C PRO A 115 7.39 -1.90 3.88
N SER A 116 7.79 -1.10 4.88
CA SER A 116 8.56 -1.55 6.04
C SER A 116 7.69 -1.66 7.29
N GLY A 117 7.73 -2.80 7.98
CA GLY A 117 7.05 -2.99 9.26
C GLY A 117 7.13 -4.43 9.72
N THR A 118 7.13 -4.66 11.03
CA THR A 118 7.13 -6.02 11.60
C THR A 118 5.70 -6.51 11.82
N VAL A 119 5.49 -7.82 11.82
CA VAL A 119 4.21 -8.44 12.21
C VAL A 119 3.76 -7.96 13.59
N ARG A 120 4.69 -7.81 14.54
CA ARG A 120 4.40 -7.26 15.88
C ARG A 120 3.83 -5.84 15.82
N MET A 121 4.37 -4.97 14.95
CA MET A 121 3.83 -3.61 14.77
C MET A 121 2.45 -3.64 14.12
N ALA A 122 2.21 -4.56 13.18
CA ALA A 122 0.89 -4.77 12.58
C ALA A 122 -0.14 -5.21 13.65
N HIS A 123 0.22 -6.14 14.53
CA HIS A 123 -0.63 -6.55 15.66
C HIS A 123 -0.95 -5.39 16.58
N GLN A 124 0.06 -4.62 17.00
CA GLN A 124 -0.17 -3.46 17.87
C GLN A 124 -1.08 -2.43 17.21
N SER A 125 -0.84 -2.13 15.93
CA SER A 125 -1.64 -1.15 15.18
C SER A 125 -3.10 -1.58 15.07
N ALA A 126 -3.35 -2.86 14.77
CA ALA A 126 -4.69 -3.41 14.73
C ALA A 126 -5.33 -3.42 16.13
N ALA A 127 -4.58 -3.76 17.18
CA ALA A 127 -5.08 -3.74 18.56
C ALA A 127 -5.49 -2.33 19.00
N ASP A 128 -4.64 -1.33 18.74
CA ASP A 128 -4.93 0.08 19.03
C ASP A 128 -6.20 0.55 18.30
N LEU A 129 -6.37 0.15 17.03
CA LEU A 129 -7.54 0.50 16.24
C LEU A 129 -8.81 -0.20 16.73
N MET A 130 -8.74 -1.51 17.01
CA MET A 130 -9.86 -2.27 17.57
C MET A 130 -10.32 -1.70 18.91
N GLU A 131 -9.40 -1.32 19.78
CA GLU A 131 -9.70 -0.65 21.05
C GLU A 131 -10.34 0.72 20.80
N LYS A 132 -9.80 1.52 19.88
CA LYS A 132 -10.36 2.84 19.54
C LYS A 132 -11.78 2.76 18.96
N CYS A 133 -12.09 1.67 18.27
CA CYS A 133 -13.41 1.37 17.70
C CYS A 133 -14.35 0.61 18.66
N ASP A 134 -13.93 0.37 19.90
CA ASP A 134 -14.71 -0.37 20.91
C ASP A 134 -15.15 -1.78 20.44
N LEU A 135 -14.26 -2.48 19.71
CA LEU A 135 -14.53 -3.85 19.28
C LEU A 135 -14.36 -4.82 20.47
N VAL A 136 -15.47 -5.31 21.01
CA VAL A 136 -15.49 -6.17 22.21
C VAL A 136 -15.34 -7.66 21.88
N GLY A 137 -15.77 -8.11 20.71
CA GLY A 137 -15.82 -9.53 20.32
C GLY A 137 -14.45 -10.22 20.30
N LYS A 138 -14.20 -11.17 21.21
CA LYS A 138 -12.91 -11.87 21.29
C LYS A 138 -12.55 -12.60 19.99
N ALA A 139 -13.51 -13.34 19.42
CA ALA A 139 -13.29 -14.08 18.17
C ALA A 139 -12.92 -13.14 17.01
N ASP A 140 -13.63 -12.01 16.87
CA ASP A 140 -13.33 -10.99 15.87
C ASP A 140 -11.93 -10.41 16.06
N ARG A 141 -11.55 -10.10 17.30
CA ARG A 141 -10.22 -9.54 17.61
C ARG A 141 -9.10 -10.51 17.28
N GLU A 142 -9.23 -11.78 17.65
CA GLU A 142 -8.26 -12.83 17.34
C GLU A 142 -8.14 -13.06 15.83
N TRP A 143 -9.28 -13.04 15.15
CA TRP A 143 -9.32 -13.22 13.71
C TRP A 143 -8.73 -12.04 12.95
N ILE A 144 -9.08 -10.80 13.30
CA ILE A 144 -8.46 -9.58 12.74
C ILE A 144 -6.95 -9.63 12.95
N THR A 145 -6.49 -9.95 14.16
CA THR A 145 -5.05 -10.05 14.48
C THR A 145 -4.35 -11.05 13.56
N SER A 146 -4.95 -12.21 13.35
CA SER A 146 -4.42 -13.25 12.46
C SER A 146 -4.43 -12.81 10.99
N ALA A 147 -5.48 -12.13 10.54
CA ALA A 147 -5.61 -11.62 9.18
C ALA A 147 -4.58 -10.53 8.87
N VAL A 148 -4.35 -9.58 9.79
CA VAL A 148 -3.32 -8.55 9.61
C VAL A 148 -1.91 -9.13 9.62
N ALA A 149 -1.66 -10.21 10.36
CA ALA A 149 -0.39 -10.93 10.34
C ALA A 149 -0.10 -11.51 8.95
N ARG A 150 -1.10 -12.20 8.36
CA ARG A 150 -1.01 -12.76 7.00
C ARG A 150 -0.79 -11.66 5.96
N LEU A 151 -1.56 -10.58 6.04
CA LEU A 151 -1.40 -9.41 5.17
C LEU A 151 0.01 -8.85 5.24
N ARG A 152 0.49 -8.53 6.45
CA ARG A 152 1.84 -7.98 6.66
C ARG A 152 2.92 -8.87 6.05
N THR A 153 2.80 -10.18 6.24
CA THR A 153 3.73 -11.18 5.69
C THR A 153 3.68 -11.22 4.16
N ALA A 154 2.48 -11.20 3.57
CA ALA A 154 2.29 -11.21 2.13
C ALA A 154 2.81 -9.92 1.46
N PHE A 155 2.55 -8.76 2.06
CA PHE A 155 3.09 -7.49 1.59
C PHE A 155 4.61 -7.48 1.68
N GLU A 156 5.21 -7.91 2.79
CA GLU A 156 6.67 -7.97 2.93
C GLU A 156 7.31 -8.86 1.86
N LYS A 157 6.76 -10.07 1.64
CA LYS A 157 7.21 -10.96 0.57
C LYS A 157 7.12 -10.31 -0.81
N THR A 158 5.98 -9.68 -1.12
CA THR A 158 5.76 -9.03 -2.43
C THR A 158 6.74 -7.88 -2.67
N HIS A 159 7.06 -7.10 -1.63
CA HIS A 159 8.06 -6.03 -1.72
C HIS A 159 9.47 -6.59 -1.93
N GLN A 160 9.85 -7.65 -1.20
CA GLN A 160 11.15 -8.32 -1.38
C GLN A 160 11.31 -8.91 -2.78
N ASP A 161 10.26 -9.55 -3.32
CA ASP A 161 10.24 -10.10 -4.67
C ASP A 161 10.39 -8.99 -5.72
N TRP A 162 9.71 -7.85 -5.51
CA TRP A 162 9.83 -6.68 -6.38
C TRP A 162 11.23 -6.10 -6.40
N ASP A 163 11.84 -5.89 -5.22
CA ASP A 163 13.20 -5.36 -5.10
C ASP A 163 14.23 -6.28 -5.74
N THR A 164 14.09 -7.60 -5.54
CA THR A 164 14.96 -8.61 -6.16
C THR A 164 14.85 -8.54 -7.69
N ARG A 165 13.63 -8.51 -8.22
CA ARG A 165 13.40 -8.38 -9.68
C ARG A 165 13.86 -7.05 -10.23
N ARG A 166 13.83 -5.98 -9.44
CA ARG A 166 14.31 -4.65 -9.86
C ARG A 166 15.83 -4.65 -9.98
N ARG A 167 16.53 -5.15 -8.98
CA ARG A 167 18.01 -5.29 -9.01
C ARG A 167 18.48 -6.15 -10.17
N ALA A 168 17.87 -7.32 -10.37
CA ALA A 168 18.21 -8.19 -11.50
C ALA A 168 18.02 -7.49 -12.87
N ARG A 169 16.99 -6.63 -13.01
CA ARG A 169 16.78 -5.83 -14.22
C ARG A 169 17.82 -4.72 -14.38
N GLU A 170 18.20 -4.07 -13.28
CA GLU A 170 19.23 -3.02 -13.28
C GLU A 170 20.61 -3.61 -13.62
N GLU A 171 20.99 -4.72 -13.01
CA GLU A 171 22.23 -5.46 -13.29
C GLU A 171 22.29 -5.94 -14.75
N ARG A 172 21.20 -6.51 -15.27
CA ARG A 172 21.12 -6.90 -16.68
C ARG A 172 21.31 -5.71 -17.62
N LYS A 173 20.69 -4.57 -17.33
CA LYS A 173 20.88 -3.35 -18.13
C LYS A 173 22.31 -2.82 -18.07
N LEU A 174 22.98 -2.92 -16.93
CA LEU A 174 24.38 -2.52 -16.79
C LEU A 174 25.32 -3.47 -17.57
N ALA A 175 25.07 -4.77 -17.49
CA ALA A 175 25.81 -5.78 -18.27
C ALA A 175 25.62 -5.60 -19.78
N GLU A 176 24.39 -5.36 -20.23
CA GLU A 176 24.09 -5.08 -21.65
C GLU A 176 24.79 -3.79 -22.14
N LYS A 177 24.86 -2.75 -21.31
CA LYS A 177 25.59 -1.50 -21.63
C LYS A 177 27.11 -1.70 -21.66
N ALA A 178 27.67 -2.49 -20.75
CA ALA A 178 29.09 -2.80 -20.75
C ALA A 178 29.48 -3.59 -22.02
N ALA A 179 28.71 -4.64 -22.34
CA ALA A 179 28.93 -5.44 -23.55
C ALA A 179 28.76 -4.64 -24.85
N ALA A 180 27.83 -3.69 -24.90
CA ALA A 180 27.66 -2.79 -26.04
C ALA A 180 28.78 -1.73 -26.16
N GLY A 181 29.37 -1.32 -25.02
CA GLY A 181 30.54 -0.45 -24.98
C GLY A 181 31.80 -1.14 -25.52
N ASP A 182 32.02 -2.40 -25.15
CA ASP A 182 33.16 -3.19 -25.61
C ASP A 182 33.04 -3.55 -27.11
N ALA A 183 31.83 -3.84 -27.61
CA ALA A 183 31.59 -4.11 -29.03
C ALA A 183 31.78 -2.87 -29.94
N ALA A 184 31.61 -1.66 -29.41
CA ALA A 184 31.85 -0.42 -30.15
C ALA A 184 33.36 -0.09 -30.28
N ASP A 185 34.20 -0.62 -29.38
CA ASP A 185 35.65 -0.39 -29.38
C ASP A 185 36.38 -1.37 -30.32
N GLU A 186 35.90 -2.62 -30.44
CA GLU A 186 36.42 -3.58 -31.42
C GLU A 186 36.14 -3.18 -32.89
N GLY A 187 35.06 -2.43 -33.14
CA GLY A 187 34.70 -1.94 -34.48
C GLY A 187 35.63 -0.86 -35.04
N LYS A 188 36.47 -0.21 -34.21
CA LYS A 188 37.45 0.80 -34.66
C LYS A 188 38.84 0.22 -34.89
N ALA A 189 39.18 -0.92 -34.30
CA ALA A 189 40.50 -1.55 -34.47
C ALA A 189 40.65 -2.34 -35.79
N GLY A 190 39.55 -2.73 -36.44
CA GLY A 190 39.56 -3.52 -37.69
C GLY A 190 39.64 -2.73 -39.00
N GLY A 191 39.55 -1.40 -38.97
CA GLY A 191 39.33 -0.56 -40.17
C GLY A 191 40.57 -0.03 -40.89
N ALA A 192 41.79 -0.37 -40.47
CA ALA A 192 43.02 0.25 -40.99
C ALA A 192 43.97 -0.74 -41.65
N ARG A 193 43.56 -1.45 -42.72
CA ARG A 193 44.49 -2.21 -43.59
C ARG A 193 43.84 -2.63 -44.91
N ARG A 194 43.60 -1.70 -45.83
CA ARG A 194 43.48 -1.99 -47.27
C ARG A 194 43.60 -0.71 -48.08
N GLY A 195 44.80 -0.42 -48.57
CA GLY A 195 45.03 0.71 -49.46
C GLY A 195 46.50 0.99 -49.70
N SER A 196 47.16 0.14 -50.50
CA SER A 196 48.25 0.57 -51.39
C SER A 196 48.60 -0.56 -52.35
N GLN A 197 47.96 -0.59 -53.52
CA GLN A 197 48.53 -1.25 -54.70
C GLN A 197 49.07 -0.14 -55.59
N ALA A 198 50.40 -0.08 -55.65
CA ALA A 198 51.15 0.82 -56.49
C ALA A 198 50.89 0.53 -57.96
N HIS A 199 50.52 1.57 -58.72
CA HIS A 199 50.42 1.51 -60.17
C HIS A 199 51.78 1.88 -60.77
N ILE A 200 52.45 0.90 -61.38
CA ILE A 200 53.72 1.05 -62.09
C ILE A 200 53.44 1.78 -63.40
N GLY A 201 53.99 2.99 -63.54
CA GLY A 201 53.94 3.78 -64.76
C GLY A 201 54.84 3.22 -65.86
N ARG A 202 54.30 3.16 -67.08
CA ARG A 202 55.07 3.06 -68.33
C ARG A 202 55.35 4.47 -68.84
N ARG A 203 56.63 4.81 -69.02
CA ARG A 203 57.23 5.29 -70.28
C ARG A 203 58.72 5.50 -70.09
#